data_AF-A0A6J6PJN7-F1
#
_entry.id   AF-A0A6J6PJN7-F1
#
_cell.length_a   1.000
_cell.length_b   1.000
_cell.length_c   1.000
_cell.angle_alpha   90.00
_cell.angle_beta   90.00
_cell.angle_gamma   90.00
#
_symmetry.space_group_name_H-M   'P 1'
#
loop_
_entity.id
_entity.type
_entity.pdbx_description
1 polymer ?
#
loop_
_entity_poly.entity_id
_entity_poly.type
_entity_poly.pdbx_seq_one_letter_code
_entity_poly.pdbx_strand_id
1 'polypeptide(L)'
;MSRAEHIRQQMLTTLARAEAETNALIAEQRFKEAGLIIDSATRDLRDMKRAIGDAERQIRDEGNDARQRVAGAGQVVGLVAGSKARGAMARGRAISRRNLAEKQSNALRPYQDVKTQLAGAIANLSRAKAQVSAQASAGTASAQPAATTPVPPPPTPATWAPDPYGRHELRYWDGMQWTEHVSNRGVSGTDFVPRPS
;
A
#
# COMPACT_ATOMS: atom_id res chain seq x y z
N MET A 1 24.74 17.56 -0.01
CA MET A 1 23.52 16.75 0.07
C MET A 1 22.45 17.38 -0.81
N SER A 2 21.82 16.63 -1.71
CA SER A 2 20.76 17.19 -2.58
C SER A 2 19.45 17.39 -1.80
N ARG A 3 18.53 18.26 -2.26
CA ARG A 3 17.22 18.43 -1.60
C ARG A 3 16.39 17.14 -1.60
N ALA A 4 16.44 16.35 -2.66
CA ALA A 4 15.81 15.03 -2.69
C ALA A 4 16.40 14.08 -1.63
N GLU A 5 17.72 14.07 -1.49
CA GLU A 5 18.41 13.26 -0.48
C GLU A 5 18.11 13.73 0.95
N HIS A 6 17.99 15.04 1.17
CA HIS A 6 17.56 15.59 2.46
C HIS A 6 16.16 15.07 2.84
N ILE A 7 15.20 15.16 1.92
CA ILE A 7 13.83 14.69 2.14
C ILE A 7 13.82 13.17 2.39
N ARG A 8 14.63 12.40 1.66
CA ARG A 8 14.80 10.96 1.91
C ARG A 8 15.31 10.68 3.32
N GLN A 9 16.32 11.41 3.79
CA GLN A 9 16.85 11.25 5.15
C GLN A 9 15.79 11.62 6.19
N GLN A 10 15.07 12.73 6.01
CA GLN A 10 13.97 13.10 6.90
C GLN A 10 12.89 12.00 6.96
N MET A 11 12.48 11.44 5.82
CA MET A 11 11.54 10.32 5.76
C MET A 11 12.04 9.13 6.59
N LEU A 12 13.30 8.71 6.40
CA LEU A 12 13.89 7.58 7.12
C LEU A 12 13.95 7.84 8.64
N THR A 13 14.32 9.04 9.05
CA THR A 13 14.35 9.43 10.47
C THR A 13 12.95 9.43 11.08
N THR A 14 11.95 10.00 10.39
CA THR A 14 10.55 10.00 10.84
C THR A 14 10.01 8.58 10.98
N LEU A 15 10.30 7.69 10.01
CA LEU A 15 9.87 6.30 10.07
C LEU A 15 10.50 5.53 11.23
N ALA A 16 11.83 5.64 11.40
CA ALA A 16 12.54 4.97 12.48
C ALA A 16 12.05 5.43 13.87
N ARG A 17 11.82 6.73 14.03
CA ARG A 17 11.24 7.29 15.26
C ARG A 17 9.82 6.77 15.50
N ALA A 18 8.97 6.85 14.49
CA ALA A 18 7.57 6.41 14.61
C ALA A 18 7.47 4.93 14.93
N GLU A 19 8.32 4.09 14.32
CA GLU A 19 8.37 2.65 14.60
C GLU A 19 8.79 2.38 16.05
N ALA A 20 9.88 3.00 16.52
CA ALA A 20 10.35 2.82 17.90
C ALA A 20 9.30 3.26 18.94
N GLU A 21 8.69 4.45 18.76
CA GLU A 21 7.66 4.97 19.66
C GLU A 21 6.38 4.12 19.62
N THR A 22 5.94 3.69 18.42
CA THR A 22 4.76 2.83 18.27
C THR A 22 4.99 1.47 18.94
N ASN A 23 6.16 0.85 18.75
CA ASN A 23 6.48 -0.44 19.35
C ASN A 23 6.55 -0.37 20.88
N ALA A 24 7.13 0.70 21.44
CA ALA A 24 7.14 0.93 22.89
C ALA A 24 5.72 1.07 23.45
N LEU A 25 4.86 1.85 22.78
CA LEU A 25 3.47 2.04 23.19
C LEU A 25 2.63 0.76 23.06
N ILE A 26 2.87 -0.07 22.05
CA ILE A 26 2.23 -1.39 21.91
C ILE A 26 2.64 -2.31 23.07
N ALA A 27 3.92 -2.32 23.47
CA ALA A 27 4.40 -3.12 24.59
C ALA A 27 3.74 -2.72 25.93
N GLU A 28 3.46 -1.42 26.10
CA GLU A 28 2.71 -0.87 27.23
C GLU A 28 1.17 -1.01 27.09
N GLN A 29 0.66 -1.66 26.04
CA GLN A 29 -0.77 -1.75 25.70
C GLN A 29 -1.48 -0.39 25.48
N ARG A 30 -0.72 0.66 25.16
CA ARG A 30 -1.22 2.03 24.89
C ARG A 30 -1.59 2.23 23.43
N PHE A 31 -2.48 1.37 22.91
CA PHE A 31 -2.81 1.30 21.48
C PHE A 31 -3.37 2.61 20.88
N LYS A 32 -4.13 3.39 21.66
CA LYS A 32 -4.66 4.70 21.20
C LYS A 32 -3.53 5.67 20.90
N GLU A 33 -2.51 5.73 21.76
CA GLU A 33 -1.36 6.62 21.59
C GLU A 33 -0.47 6.16 20.44
N ALA A 34 -0.25 4.85 20.30
CA ALA A 34 0.42 4.27 19.13
C ALA A 34 -0.27 4.69 17.82
N GLY A 35 -1.60 4.70 17.78
CA GLY A 35 -2.36 5.21 16.64
C GLY A 35 -2.09 6.69 16.32
N LEU A 36 -1.95 7.54 17.35
CA LEU A 36 -1.66 8.97 17.18
C LEU A 36 -0.24 9.21 16.62
N ILE A 37 0.75 8.40 17.04
CA ILE A 37 2.11 8.46 16.48
C ILE A 37 2.09 8.14 14.99
N ILE A 38 1.38 7.09 14.59
CA ILE A 38 1.22 6.71 13.17
C ILE A 38 0.52 7.82 12.37
N ASP A 39 -0.50 8.46 12.93
CA ASP A 39 -1.19 9.59 12.29
C ASP A 39 -0.31 10.84 12.15
N SER A 40 0.55 11.11 13.13
CA SER A 40 1.55 12.18 13.05
C SER A 40 2.55 11.89 11.94
N ALA A 41 3.17 10.71 11.96
CA ALA A 41 4.14 10.30 10.94
C ALA A 41 3.52 10.33 9.52
N THR A 42 2.26 9.90 9.38
CA THR A 42 1.55 9.94 8.10
C THR A 42 1.37 11.37 7.57
N ARG A 43 1.10 12.35 8.45
CA ARG A 43 1.01 13.76 8.06
C ARG A 43 2.36 14.29 7.61
N ASP A 44 3.42 14.02 8.36
CA ASP A 44 4.78 14.44 8.02
C ASP A 44 5.21 13.91 6.64
N LEU A 45 4.95 12.63 6.35
CA LEU A 45 5.25 12.06 5.02
C LEU A 45 4.42 12.69 3.89
N ARG A 46 3.17 13.09 4.15
CA ARG A 46 2.35 13.81 3.16
C ARG A 46 2.90 15.21 2.90
N ASP A 47 3.39 15.89 3.92
CA ASP A 47 4.04 17.21 3.78
C ASP A 47 5.35 17.11 2.99
N MET A 48 6.17 16.08 3.26
CA MET A 48 7.36 15.77 2.46
C MET A 48 6.99 15.50 0.99
N LYS A 49 5.90 14.76 0.73
CA LYS A 49 5.42 14.50 -0.64
C LYS A 49 5.00 15.78 -1.37
N ARG A 50 4.37 16.73 -0.67
CA ARG A 50 4.06 18.06 -1.22
C ARG A 50 5.36 18.81 -1.56
N ALA A 51 6.33 18.82 -0.65
CA ALA A 51 7.63 19.47 -0.87
C ALA A 51 8.40 18.88 -2.07
N ILE A 52 8.32 17.57 -2.31
CA ILE A 52 8.83 16.93 -3.52
C ILE A 52 8.10 17.46 -4.75
N GLY A 53 6.77 17.47 -4.74
CA GLY A 53 5.97 17.98 -5.85
C GLY A 53 6.28 19.43 -6.19
N ASP A 54 6.58 20.27 -5.20
CA ASP A 54 6.95 21.67 -5.39
C ASP A 54 8.35 21.79 -6.03
N ALA A 55 9.31 21.00 -5.56
CA ALA A 55 10.65 20.95 -6.15
C ALA A 55 10.63 20.45 -7.60
N GLU A 56 9.80 19.44 -7.92
CA GLU A 56 9.61 18.96 -9.28
C GLU A 56 9.06 20.04 -10.22
N ARG A 57 8.12 20.86 -9.74
CA ARG A 57 7.57 21.99 -10.51
C ARG A 57 8.64 23.04 -10.77
N GLN A 58 9.37 23.44 -9.74
CA GLN A 58 10.47 24.40 -9.88
C GLN A 58 11.52 23.95 -10.91
N ILE A 59 11.97 22.70 -10.87
CA ILE A 59 12.94 22.16 -11.84
C ILE A 59 12.39 22.21 -13.27
N ARG A 60 11.09 21.93 -13.44
CA ARG A 60 10.45 21.98 -14.75
C ARG A 60 10.36 23.40 -15.28
N ASP A 61 10.01 24.35 -14.43
CA ASP A 61 9.87 25.77 -14.78
C ASP A 61 11.24 26.36 -15.14
N GLU A 62 12.28 26.11 -14.33
CA GLU A 62 13.65 26.52 -14.62
C GLU A 62 14.17 25.92 -15.94
N GLY A 63 13.87 24.65 -16.21
CA GLY A 63 14.22 23.99 -17.47
C GLY A 63 13.49 24.56 -18.69
N ASN A 64 12.21 24.92 -18.53
CA ASN A 64 11.43 25.59 -19.56
C ASN A 64 11.98 26.99 -19.87
N ASP A 65 12.23 27.79 -18.83
CA ASP A 65 12.80 29.12 -18.93
C ASP A 65 14.16 29.10 -19.63
N ALA A 66 15.04 28.17 -19.23
CA ALA A 66 16.36 28.04 -19.84
C ALA A 66 16.27 27.69 -21.33
N ARG A 67 15.31 26.85 -21.74
CA ARG A 67 15.07 26.55 -23.17
C ARG A 67 14.49 27.75 -23.92
N GLN A 68 13.63 28.53 -23.28
CA GLN A 68 13.06 29.74 -23.87
C GLN A 68 14.12 30.82 -24.09
N ARG A 69 15.07 30.96 -23.15
CA ARG A 69 16.25 31.83 -23.32
C ARG A 69 17.13 31.38 -24.49
N VAL A 70 17.41 30.08 -24.62
CA VAL A 70 18.20 29.54 -25.76
C VAL A 70 17.48 29.74 -27.10
N ALA A 71 16.13 29.68 -27.11
CA ALA A 71 15.34 29.93 -28.31
C ALA A 71 15.44 31.41 -28.77
N GLY A 72 15.38 32.36 -27.82
CA GLY A 72 15.55 33.79 -28.10
C GLY A 72 17.00 34.23 -28.35
N ALA A 73 17.99 33.46 -27.87
CA ALA A 73 19.40 33.77 -28.04
C ALA A 73 19.84 33.77 -29.51
N GLY A 74 20.30 34.92 -30.00
CA GLY A 74 20.79 35.10 -31.38
C GLY A 74 19.69 35.36 -32.42
N GLN A 75 18.45 35.67 -32.00
CA GLN A 75 17.39 36.12 -32.89
C GLN A 75 17.73 37.49 -33.53
N VAL A 76 18.41 38.36 -32.78
CA VAL A 76 18.88 39.68 -33.24
C VAL A 76 20.12 39.58 -34.13
N VAL A 77 21.09 38.74 -33.76
CA VAL A 77 22.34 38.52 -34.54
C VAL A 77 22.06 37.74 -35.85
N GLY A 78 21.09 36.83 -35.83
CA GLY A 78 20.69 36.06 -37.02
C GLY A 78 20.08 36.90 -38.14
N LEU A 79 19.58 38.10 -37.85
CA LEU A 79 18.99 39.01 -38.85
C LEU A 79 20.05 39.55 -39.83
N VAL A 80 21.31 39.64 -39.39
CA VAL A 80 22.43 40.22 -40.16
C VAL A 80 23.33 39.14 -40.79
N ALA A 81 23.23 37.88 -40.34
CA ALA A 81 24.09 36.78 -40.78
C ALA A 81 23.56 36.05 -42.04
N GLY A 82 24.44 35.57 -42.92
CA GLY A 82 24.08 34.80 -44.13
C GLY A 82 23.42 33.42 -43.84
N SER A 83 22.79 32.82 -44.85
CA SER A 83 21.96 31.59 -44.70
C SER A 83 22.70 30.39 -44.08
N LYS A 84 23.95 30.13 -44.49
CA LYS A 84 24.80 29.06 -43.91
C LYS A 84 25.08 29.29 -42.43
N ALA A 85 25.39 30.54 -42.05
CA ALA A 85 25.64 30.92 -40.66
C ALA A 85 24.37 30.77 -39.80
N ARG A 86 23.21 31.21 -40.32
CA ARG A 86 21.90 30.99 -39.66
C ARG A 86 21.59 29.50 -39.45
N GLY A 87 21.85 28.67 -40.47
CA GLY A 87 21.65 27.22 -40.38
C GLY A 87 22.54 26.54 -39.34
N ALA A 88 23.81 26.94 -39.23
CA ALA A 88 24.71 26.44 -38.19
C ALA A 88 24.25 26.85 -36.78
N MET A 89 23.83 28.11 -36.60
CA MET A 89 23.29 28.59 -35.32
C MET A 89 22.01 27.84 -34.91
N ALA A 90 21.09 27.59 -35.84
CA ALA A 90 19.87 26.86 -35.57
C ALA A 90 20.15 25.43 -35.06
N ARG A 91 21.13 24.74 -35.65
CA ARG A 91 21.59 23.42 -35.19
C ARG A 91 22.23 23.50 -33.80
N GLY A 92 23.07 24.50 -33.55
CA GLY A 92 23.66 24.75 -32.23
C GLY A 92 22.58 24.91 -31.15
N ARG A 93 21.56 25.73 -31.39
CA ARG A 93 20.42 25.91 -30.47
C ARG A 93 19.64 24.61 -30.26
N ALA A 94 19.43 23.82 -31.32
CA ALA A 94 18.74 22.53 -31.20
C ALA A 94 19.51 21.57 -30.27
N ILE A 95 20.84 21.51 -30.39
CA ILE A 95 21.69 20.71 -29.51
C ILE A 95 21.62 21.24 -28.07
N SER A 96 21.77 22.55 -27.86
CA SER A 96 21.66 23.15 -26.52
C SER A 96 20.32 22.85 -25.85
N ARG A 97 19.20 22.94 -26.58
CA ARG A 97 17.87 22.59 -26.04
C ARG A 97 17.75 21.12 -25.66
N ARG A 98 18.34 20.21 -26.45
CA ARG A 98 18.37 18.77 -26.14
C ARG A 98 19.15 18.51 -24.86
N ASN A 99 20.34 19.09 -24.73
CA ASN A 99 21.18 18.96 -23.54
C ASN A 99 20.48 19.53 -22.29
N LEU A 100 19.74 20.64 -22.42
CA LEU A 100 18.92 21.18 -21.33
C LEU A 100 17.77 20.25 -20.94
N ALA A 101 17.09 19.65 -21.91
CA ALA A 101 16.02 18.69 -21.64
C ALA A 101 16.56 17.44 -20.90
N GLU A 102 17.73 16.96 -21.31
CA GLU A 102 18.41 15.85 -20.65
C GLU A 102 18.83 16.22 -19.21
N LYS A 103 19.45 17.38 -19.00
CA LYS A 103 19.78 17.90 -17.66
C LYS A 103 18.54 17.98 -16.76
N GLN A 104 17.44 18.50 -17.28
CA GLN A 104 16.17 18.58 -16.54
C GLN A 104 15.67 17.18 -16.16
N SER A 105 15.68 16.21 -17.10
CA SER A 105 15.25 14.84 -16.81
C SER A 105 16.12 14.16 -15.74
N ASN A 106 17.44 14.36 -15.79
CA ASN A 106 18.37 13.85 -14.79
C ASN A 106 18.16 14.51 -13.42
N ALA A 107 17.84 15.79 -13.38
CA ALA A 107 17.52 16.51 -12.15
C ALA A 107 16.20 16.02 -11.50
N LEU A 108 15.22 15.59 -12.29
CA LEU A 108 13.92 15.10 -11.80
C LEU A 108 13.97 13.66 -11.25
N ARG A 109 14.84 12.80 -11.78
CA ARG A 109 14.95 11.37 -11.40
C ARG A 109 14.99 11.12 -9.88
N PRO A 110 15.86 11.75 -9.08
CA PRO A 110 15.92 11.47 -7.64
C PRO A 110 14.63 11.87 -6.91
N TYR A 111 13.90 12.87 -7.39
CA TYR A 111 12.62 13.27 -6.79
C TYR A 111 11.52 12.24 -7.07
N GLN A 112 11.49 11.62 -8.27
CA GLN A 112 10.52 10.57 -8.59
C GLN A 112 10.70 9.32 -7.72
N ASP A 113 11.95 8.94 -7.47
CA ASP A 113 12.28 7.81 -6.60
C ASP A 113 11.80 8.08 -5.16
N VAL A 114 12.18 9.22 -4.59
CA VAL A 114 11.75 9.61 -3.23
C VAL A 114 10.23 9.73 -3.12
N LYS A 115 9.54 10.22 -4.17
CA LYS A 115 8.08 10.29 -4.22
C LYS A 115 7.43 8.90 -4.16
N THR A 116 8.01 7.93 -4.85
CA THR A 116 7.56 6.53 -4.85
C THR A 116 7.78 5.89 -3.49
N GLN A 117 8.94 6.12 -2.88
CA GLN A 117 9.25 5.68 -1.51
C GLN A 117 8.28 6.27 -0.48
N LEU A 118 8.00 7.58 -0.55
CA LEU A 118 7.01 8.23 0.31
C LEU A 118 5.61 7.64 0.15
N ALA A 119 5.18 7.34 -1.09
CA ALA A 119 3.88 6.71 -1.33
C ALA A 119 3.80 5.31 -0.70
N GLY A 120 4.86 4.50 -0.85
CA GLY A 120 4.96 3.18 -0.21
C GLY A 120 4.97 3.28 1.33
N ALA A 121 5.73 4.20 1.89
CA ALA A 121 5.82 4.43 3.32
C ALA A 121 4.46 4.83 3.93
N ILE A 122 3.70 5.71 3.28
CA ILE A 122 2.34 6.07 3.70
C ILE A 122 1.41 4.85 3.69
N ALA A 123 1.49 3.99 2.67
CA ALA A 123 0.72 2.75 2.61
C ALA A 123 1.15 1.70 3.66
N ASN A 124 2.41 1.72 4.09
CA ASN A 124 2.89 0.88 5.19
C ASN A 124 2.34 1.37 6.53
N LEU A 125 2.39 2.68 6.78
CA LEU A 125 1.83 3.28 7.99
C LEU A 125 0.33 3.04 8.12
N SER A 126 -0.43 3.10 7.01
CA SER A 126 -1.88 2.79 7.06
C SER A 126 -2.15 1.33 7.42
N ARG A 127 -1.34 0.38 6.95
CA ARG A 127 -1.40 -1.03 7.35
C ARG A 127 -1.02 -1.21 8.82
N ALA A 128 0.06 -0.58 9.27
CA ALA A 128 0.48 -0.61 10.68
C ALA A 128 -0.63 -0.07 11.60
N LYS A 129 -1.30 1.02 11.20
CA LYS A 129 -2.45 1.56 11.95
C LYS A 129 -3.59 0.54 12.07
N ALA A 130 -3.92 -0.16 10.99
CA ALA A 130 -4.94 -1.20 11.01
C ALA A 130 -4.54 -2.35 11.95
N GLN A 131 -3.28 -2.78 11.94
CA GLN A 131 -2.77 -3.83 12.84
C GLN A 131 -2.87 -3.42 14.31
N VAL A 132 -2.47 -2.19 14.66
CA VAL A 132 -2.61 -1.65 16.03
C VAL A 132 -4.07 -1.65 16.48
N SER A 133 -4.99 -1.24 15.60
CA SER A 133 -6.43 -1.24 15.92
C SER A 133 -7.00 -2.66 16.11
N ALA A 134 -6.51 -3.64 15.35
CA ALA A 134 -6.90 -5.04 15.49
C ALA A 134 -6.37 -5.64 16.81
N GLN A 135 -5.11 -5.35 17.18
CA GLN A 135 -4.53 -5.79 18.45
C GLN A 135 -5.27 -5.20 19.67
N ALA A 136 -5.68 -3.92 19.61
CA ALA A 136 -6.49 -3.31 20.67
C ALA A 136 -7.82 -4.05 20.88
N SER A 137 -8.44 -4.52 19.79
CA SER A 137 -9.69 -5.28 19.83
C SER A 137 -9.49 -6.70 20.35
N ALA A 138 -8.37 -7.35 19.98
CA ALA A 138 -8.04 -8.70 20.45
C ALA A 138 -7.76 -8.75 21.96
N GLY A 139 -7.12 -7.73 22.53
CA GLY A 139 -6.87 -7.65 23.99
C GLY A 139 -8.14 -7.60 24.83
N THR A 140 -9.24 -7.09 24.27
CA THR A 140 -10.55 -7.04 24.96
C THR A 140 -11.30 -8.37 24.84
N ALA A 141 -11.04 -9.15 23.78
CA ALA A 141 -11.64 -10.45 23.55
C ALA A 141 -11.01 -11.60 24.37
N SER A 142 -9.89 -11.36 25.05
CA SER A 142 -9.22 -12.35 25.92
C SER A 142 -9.94 -12.59 27.26
N ALA A 143 -11.07 -11.92 27.53
CA ALA A 143 -11.91 -12.14 28.69
C ALA A 143 -13.24 -12.82 28.29
N GLN A 144 -13.19 -14.07 27.86
CA GLN A 144 -14.37 -14.94 27.90
C GLN A 144 -14.01 -16.40 28.19
N PRO A 145 -13.89 -16.80 29.47
CA PRO A 145 -14.43 -18.07 29.93
C PRO A 145 -15.93 -17.85 30.15
N ALA A 146 -16.77 -18.21 29.17
CA ALA A 146 -18.22 -18.17 29.38
C ALA A 146 -18.63 -19.23 30.42
N ALA A 147 -19.40 -18.77 31.39
CA ALA A 147 -19.88 -19.49 32.55
C ALA A 147 -20.70 -20.76 32.24
N THR A 148 -20.68 -21.65 33.22
CA THR A 148 -21.48 -22.86 33.37
C THR A 148 -22.99 -22.59 33.37
N THR A 149 -23.62 -22.68 32.20
CA THR A 149 -24.91 -23.38 32.08
C THR A 149 -24.61 -24.87 31.95
N PRO A 150 -25.45 -25.84 32.42
CA PRO A 150 -25.35 -27.20 31.89
C PRO A 150 -25.58 -27.09 30.38
N VAL A 151 -24.47 -27.12 29.65
CA VAL A 151 -24.43 -27.05 28.19
C VAL A 151 -25.15 -28.31 27.70
N PRO A 152 -26.27 -28.19 26.95
CA PRO A 152 -26.70 -29.33 26.14
C PRO A 152 -25.50 -29.75 25.28
N PRO A 153 -25.23 -31.06 25.10
CA PRO A 153 -24.02 -31.53 24.44
C PRO A 153 -23.77 -30.72 23.16
N PRO A 154 -22.52 -30.33 22.87
CA PRO A 154 -22.21 -29.47 21.74
C PRO A 154 -22.92 -30.01 20.49
N PRO A 155 -23.56 -29.15 19.68
CA PRO A 155 -24.14 -29.60 18.43
C PRO A 155 -23.03 -30.31 17.66
N THR A 156 -23.26 -31.59 17.37
CA THR A 156 -22.31 -32.36 16.57
C THR A 156 -22.22 -31.64 15.23
N PRO A 157 -21.04 -31.19 14.79
CA PRO A 157 -20.93 -30.44 13.56
C PRO A 157 -21.42 -31.31 12.40
N ALA A 158 -22.11 -30.67 11.45
CA ALA A 158 -22.62 -31.39 10.30
C ALA A 158 -21.46 -32.08 9.57
N THR A 159 -21.54 -33.40 9.44
CA THR A 159 -20.41 -34.22 9.00
C THR A 159 -20.88 -35.45 8.23
N TRP A 160 -19.98 -36.00 7.42
CA TRP A 160 -20.16 -37.31 6.82
C TRP A 160 -19.76 -38.38 7.83
N ALA A 161 -20.68 -39.28 8.15
CA ALA A 161 -20.46 -40.39 9.07
C ALA A 161 -21.00 -41.69 8.46
N PRO A 162 -20.57 -42.88 8.95
CA PRO A 162 -21.04 -44.16 8.42
C PRO A 162 -22.57 -44.27 8.44
N ASP A 163 -23.17 -44.77 7.35
CA ASP A 163 -24.62 -44.85 7.21
C ASP A 163 -25.22 -45.83 8.25
N PRO A 164 -26.09 -45.36 9.17
CA PRO A 164 -26.69 -46.22 10.20
C PRO A 164 -27.61 -47.31 9.61
N TYR A 165 -28.11 -47.12 8.39
CA TYR A 165 -28.95 -48.09 7.69
C TYR A 165 -28.14 -49.13 6.89
N GLY A 166 -26.81 -48.96 6.80
CA GLY A 166 -25.91 -49.87 6.09
C GLY A 166 -26.14 -49.98 4.58
N ARG A 167 -26.84 -49.00 3.98
CA ARG A 167 -27.12 -48.96 2.54
C ARG A 167 -26.02 -48.24 1.75
N HIS A 168 -25.35 -47.29 2.38
CA HIS A 168 -24.29 -46.47 1.80
C HIS A 168 -23.02 -46.45 2.68
N GLU A 169 -21.88 -46.02 2.13
CA GLU A 169 -20.63 -45.92 2.89
C GLU A 169 -20.67 -44.77 3.90
N LEU A 170 -21.23 -43.63 3.51
CA LEU A 170 -21.40 -42.45 4.35
C LEU A 170 -22.79 -41.81 4.14
N ARG A 171 -23.37 -41.27 5.21
CA ARG A 171 -24.56 -40.41 5.19
C ARG A 171 -24.24 -39.07 5.86
N TYR A 172 -24.88 -38.00 5.41
CA TYR A 172 -24.69 -36.68 5.97
C TYR A 172 -25.56 -36.50 7.22
N TRP A 173 -24.90 -36.25 8.34
CA TRP A 173 -25.52 -35.80 9.59
C TRP A 173 -25.53 -34.27 9.59
N ASP A 174 -26.70 -33.64 9.73
CA ASP A 174 -26.83 -32.17 9.72
C ASP A 174 -26.54 -31.51 11.08
N GLY A 175 -26.22 -32.31 12.09
CA GLY A 175 -26.04 -31.88 13.48
C GLY A 175 -27.22 -32.21 14.38
N MET A 176 -28.37 -32.58 13.82
CA MET A 176 -29.59 -32.93 14.55
C MET A 176 -30.21 -34.26 14.10
N GLN A 177 -30.11 -34.60 12.83
CA GLN A 177 -30.65 -35.82 12.23
C GLN A 177 -29.85 -36.26 10.98
N TRP A 178 -30.06 -37.52 10.59
CA TRP A 178 -29.55 -38.02 9.32
C TRP A 178 -30.37 -37.45 8.16
N THR A 179 -29.69 -36.91 7.16
CA THR A 179 -30.34 -36.37 5.95
C THR A 179 -30.35 -37.39 4.82
N GLU A 180 -31.02 -37.06 3.73
CA GLU A 180 -31.04 -37.88 2.52
C GLU A 180 -29.69 -37.95 1.79
N HIS A 181 -28.75 -37.06 2.09
CA HIS A 181 -27.47 -37.03 1.38
C HIS A 181 -26.56 -38.20 1.80
N VAL A 182 -26.08 -38.95 0.81
CA VAL A 182 -25.20 -40.12 0.99
C VAL A 182 -23.98 -40.01 0.09
N SER A 183 -22.92 -40.75 0.40
CA SER A 183 -21.71 -40.82 -0.42
C SER A 183 -21.20 -42.26 -0.49
N ASN A 184 -20.93 -42.76 -1.71
CA ASN A 184 -20.31 -44.05 -1.98
C ASN A 184 -19.06 -43.85 -2.83
N ARG A 185 -17.90 -44.33 -2.36
CA ARG A 185 -16.59 -44.18 -3.03
C ARG A 185 -16.26 -42.75 -3.44
N GLY A 186 -16.68 -41.78 -2.62
CA GLY A 186 -16.50 -40.35 -2.86
C GLY A 186 -17.51 -39.70 -3.83
N VAL A 187 -18.53 -40.43 -4.28
CA VAL A 187 -19.61 -39.90 -5.12
C VAL A 187 -20.83 -39.60 -4.25
N SER A 188 -21.23 -38.33 -4.17
CA SER A 188 -22.42 -37.89 -3.44
C SER A 188 -23.73 -38.18 -4.21
N GLY A 189 -24.79 -38.53 -3.49
CA GLY A 189 -26.14 -38.76 -4.00
C GLY A 189 -27.20 -38.56 -2.92
N THR A 190 -28.45 -38.93 -3.20
CA THR A 190 -29.58 -38.82 -2.27
C THR A 190 -30.31 -40.16 -2.12
N ASP A 191 -30.59 -40.58 -0.88
CA ASP A 191 -31.34 -41.79 -0.52
C ASP A 191 -32.36 -41.48 0.59
N PHE A 192 -33.52 -42.14 0.54
CA PHE A 192 -34.64 -41.88 1.44
C PHE A 192 -34.31 -42.20 2.91
N VAL A 193 -34.56 -41.24 3.81
CA VAL A 193 -34.49 -41.45 5.27
C VAL A 193 -35.89 -41.79 5.81
N PRO A 194 -36.10 -42.96 6.42
CA PRO A 194 -37.35 -43.26 7.12
C PRO A 194 -37.52 -42.29 8.29
N ARG A 195 -38.60 -41.51 8.30
CA ARG A 195 -38.96 -40.71 9.47
C ARG A 195 -39.30 -41.64 10.64
N PRO A 196 -38.74 -41.44 11.84
CA PRO A 196 -39.19 -42.17 13.01
C PRO A 196 -40.67 -41.83 13.27
N SER A 197 -41.50 -42.88 13.36
CA SER A 197 -42.93 -42.82 13.75
C SER A 197 -43.09 -42.56 15.23
#